data_AF-A0AA88N0C9-F1
#
_entry.id   AF-A0AA88N0C9-F1
#
_cell.length_a   1.000
_cell.length_b   1.000
_cell.length_c   1.000
_cell.angle_alpha   90.00
_cell.angle_beta   90.00
_cell.angle_gamma   90.00
#
_symmetry.space_group_name_H-M   'P 1'
#
loop_
_entity.id
_entity.type
_entity.pdbx_description
1 polymer ?
#
loop_
_entity_poly.entity_id
_entity_poly.type
_entity_poly.pdbx_seq_one_letter_code
_entity_poly.pdbx_strand_id
1 'polypeptide(L)'
;MASSQKKRRAAAGRSKSDFFVWTDCEVELLLIVTNEYKASKNVKNVDWESCPTKYRDILELYKKQYPSTEESEPLEGDYPHRPEEITKASLTTKLKAIRHKYRQALESGSRRTHGRTPPRPRRPPETIHSHPTRPSAGVRLGW
;
A
#
# COMPACT_ATOMS: atom_id res chain seq x y z
N MET A 1 10.83 -48.39 -37.09
CA MET A 1 10.89 -46.94 -37.40
C MET A 1 9.76 -46.25 -36.64
N ALA A 2 10.08 -45.49 -35.59
CA ALA A 2 9.09 -44.86 -34.72
C ALA A 2 8.76 -43.45 -35.22
N SER A 3 7.57 -43.25 -35.77
CA SER A 3 7.07 -41.93 -36.16
C SER A 3 6.57 -41.17 -34.94
N SER A 4 7.31 -40.15 -34.55
CA SER A 4 7.02 -39.27 -33.41
C SER A 4 6.07 -38.14 -33.86
N GLN A 5 4.77 -38.30 -33.68
CA GLN A 5 3.80 -37.23 -33.88
C GLN A 5 3.78 -36.29 -32.67
N LYS A 6 4.57 -35.21 -32.76
CA LYS A 6 4.59 -34.11 -31.79
C LYS A 6 3.29 -33.30 -31.90
N LYS A 7 2.29 -33.67 -31.09
CA LYS A 7 1.02 -32.95 -30.92
C LYS A 7 1.29 -31.55 -30.35
N ARG A 8 1.32 -30.54 -31.21
CA ARG A 8 1.35 -29.12 -30.81
C ARG A 8 0.00 -28.79 -30.17
N ARG A 9 -0.05 -28.70 -28.83
CA ARG A 9 -1.22 -28.13 -28.14
C ARG A 9 -1.22 -26.63 -28.44
N ALA A 10 -2.21 -26.19 -29.22
CA ALA A 10 -2.51 -24.77 -29.36
C ALA A 10 -2.76 -24.20 -27.96
N ALA A 11 -1.99 -23.17 -27.60
CA ALA A 11 -2.31 -22.35 -26.45
C ALA A 11 -3.64 -21.65 -26.78
N ALA A 12 -4.74 -22.21 -26.28
CA ALA A 12 -5.98 -21.46 -26.17
C ALA A 12 -5.62 -20.14 -25.48
N GLY A 13 -5.71 -19.04 -26.22
CA GLY A 13 -5.57 -17.72 -25.65
C GLY A 13 -6.50 -17.69 -24.45
N ARG A 14 -5.94 -17.50 -23.25
CA ARG A 14 -6.76 -17.08 -22.12
C ARG A 14 -7.40 -15.80 -22.59
N SER A 15 -8.70 -15.85 -22.89
CA SER A 15 -9.51 -14.64 -22.93
C SER A 15 -9.12 -13.86 -21.68
N LYS A 16 -8.84 -12.56 -21.83
CA LYS A 16 -8.62 -11.67 -20.69
C LYS A 16 -9.81 -11.92 -19.77
N SER A 17 -9.55 -12.64 -18.69
CA SER A 17 -10.54 -13.04 -17.70
C SER A 17 -11.42 -11.85 -17.39
N ASP A 18 -12.72 -12.03 -17.35
CA ASP A 18 -13.67 -11.04 -16.83
C ASP A 18 -13.14 -10.53 -15.48
N PHE A 19 -12.45 -9.39 -15.50
CA PHE A 19 -11.84 -8.85 -14.30
C PHE A 19 -12.98 -8.24 -13.50
N PHE A 20 -13.15 -8.68 -12.25
CA PHE A 20 -14.10 -8.06 -11.33
C PHE A 20 -13.70 -6.59 -11.09
N VAL A 21 -14.48 -5.63 -11.60
CA VAL A 21 -14.19 -4.19 -11.54
C VAL A 21 -15.09 -3.51 -10.53
N TRP A 22 -14.59 -3.28 -9.32
CA TRP A 22 -15.32 -2.53 -8.30
C TRP A 22 -15.70 -1.11 -8.76
N THR A 23 -16.99 -0.77 -8.70
CA THR A 23 -17.48 0.61 -8.89
C THR A 23 -17.22 1.46 -7.65
N ASP A 24 -17.31 2.78 -7.78
CA ASP A 24 -17.12 3.68 -6.63
C ASP A 24 -18.22 3.49 -5.59
N CYS A 25 -19.48 3.27 -5.99
CA CYS A 25 -20.59 2.99 -5.08
C CYS A 25 -20.40 1.68 -4.30
N GLU A 26 -19.95 0.61 -4.97
CA GLU A 26 -19.63 -0.66 -4.30
C GLU A 26 -18.48 -0.50 -3.30
N VAL A 27 -17.48 0.31 -3.65
CA VAL A 27 -16.37 0.60 -2.74
C VAL A 27 -16.81 1.45 -1.56
N GLU A 28 -17.67 2.43 -1.80
CA GLU A 28 -18.24 3.27 -0.76
C GLU A 28 -19.03 2.43 0.24
N LEU A 29 -19.96 1.60 -0.24
CA LEU A 29 -20.72 0.67 0.60
C LEU A 29 -19.77 -0.24 1.39
N LEU A 30 -18.74 -0.79 0.73
CA LEU A 30 -17.74 -1.63 1.39
C LEU A 30 -17.01 -0.90 2.54
N LEU A 31 -16.69 0.37 2.36
CA LEU A 31 -16.05 1.19 3.39
C LEU A 31 -17.00 1.49 4.54
N ILE A 32 -18.27 1.79 4.26
CA ILE A 32 -19.32 2.03 5.26
C ILE A 32 -19.47 0.80 6.15
N VAL A 33 -19.77 -0.37 5.58
CA VAL A 33 -19.98 -1.60 6.36
C VAL A 33 -18.72 -2.02 7.13
N THR A 34 -17.54 -1.75 6.59
CA THR A 34 -16.27 -2.01 7.29
C THR A 34 -16.13 -1.11 8.51
N ASN A 35 -16.50 0.17 8.41
CA ASN A 35 -16.48 1.10 9.53
C ASN A 35 -17.51 0.74 10.60
N GLU A 36 -18.72 0.33 10.20
CA GLU A 36 -19.73 -0.18 11.14
C GLU A 36 -19.25 -1.43 11.88
N TYR A 37 -18.65 -2.38 11.17
CA TYR A 37 -18.05 -3.56 11.80
C TYR A 37 -16.98 -3.17 12.83
N LYS A 38 -16.07 -2.26 12.45
CA LYS A 38 -15.02 -1.77 13.35
C LYS A 38 -15.61 -1.07 14.57
N ALA A 39 -16.63 -0.22 14.39
CA ALA A 39 -17.31 0.45 15.49
C ALA A 39 -17.97 -0.57 16.45
N SER A 40 -18.66 -1.58 15.90
CA SER A 40 -19.27 -2.66 16.67
C SER A 40 -18.26 -3.46 17.49
N LYS A 41 -17.07 -3.72 16.94
CA LYS A 41 -15.97 -4.38 17.68
C LYS A 41 -15.34 -3.47 18.72
N ASN A 42 -15.19 -2.19 18.43
CA ASN A 42 -14.66 -1.20 19.37
C ASN A 42 -15.54 -1.05 20.62
N VAL A 43 -16.87 -1.05 20.46
CA VAL A 43 -17.81 -1.05 21.60
C VAL A 43 -17.60 -2.25 22.53
N LYS A 44 -17.16 -3.39 21.97
CA LYS A 44 -16.85 -4.61 22.72
C LYS A 44 -15.41 -4.65 23.22
N ASN A 45 -14.64 -3.59 23.01
CA ASN A 45 -13.20 -3.50 23.27
C ASN A 45 -12.42 -4.67 22.62
N VAL A 46 -12.88 -5.11 21.45
CA VAL A 46 -12.23 -6.17 20.67
C VAL A 46 -11.49 -5.50 19.52
N ASP A 47 -10.20 -5.76 19.41
CA ASP A 47 -9.48 -5.40 18.19
C ASP A 47 -10.03 -6.19 17.01
N TRP A 48 -10.61 -5.48 16.04
CA TRP A 48 -11.18 -6.08 14.86
C TRP A 48 -10.11 -6.79 14.00
N GLU A 49 -8.83 -6.40 14.07
CA GLU A 49 -7.77 -7.08 13.32
C GLU A 49 -7.47 -8.48 13.89
N SER A 50 -7.65 -8.67 15.20
CA SER A 50 -7.54 -9.97 15.85
C SER A 50 -8.65 -10.96 15.47
N CYS A 51 -9.80 -10.48 14.97
CA CYS A 51 -10.92 -11.33 14.59
C CYS A 51 -10.58 -12.19 13.34
N PRO A 52 -10.58 -13.54 13.43
CA PRO A 52 -10.31 -14.40 12.28
C PRO A 52 -11.46 -14.38 11.26
N THR A 53 -12.69 -14.11 11.72
CA THR A 53 -13.90 -14.09 10.91
C THR A 53 -14.18 -12.74 10.25
N LYS A 54 -13.38 -11.70 10.51
CA LYS A 54 -13.66 -10.31 10.08
C LYS A 54 -14.11 -10.16 8.64
N TYR A 55 -13.42 -10.80 7.69
CA TYR A 55 -13.75 -10.67 6.27
C TYR A 55 -15.03 -11.43 5.88
N ARG A 56 -15.39 -12.46 6.63
CA ARG A 56 -16.68 -13.16 6.45
C ARG A 56 -17.80 -12.30 7.02
N ASP A 57 -17.64 -11.82 8.25
CA ASP A 57 -18.66 -11.00 8.92
C ASP A 57 -18.93 -9.69 8.15
N ILE A 58 -17.87 -9.04 7.63
CA ILE A 58 -18.00 -7.85 6.77
C ILE A 58 -18.71 -8.19 5.45
N LEU A 59 -18.44 -9.36 4.86
CA LEU A 59 -19.13 -9.79 3.64
C LEU A 59 -20.63 -10.01 3.88
N GLU A 60 -21.00 -10.60 5.01
CA GLU A 60 -22.40 -10.80 5.39
C GLU A 60 -23.12 -9.45 5.57
N LEU A 61 -22.49 -8.49 6.25
CA LEU A 61 -23.02 -7.12 6.38
C LEU A 61 -23.14 -6.43 5.02
N TYR A 62 -22.13 -6.58 4.17
CA TYR A 62 -22.12 -6.03 2.82
C TYR A 62 -23.29 -6.55 1.99
N LYS A 63 -23.49 -7.88 1.96
CA LYS A 63 -24.61 -8.49 1.21
C LYS A 63 -25.97 -8.07 1.76
N LYS A 64 -26.08 -7.86 3.08
CA LYS A 64 -27.31 -7.41 3.72
C LYS A 64 -27.70 -5.98 3.33
N GLN A 65 -26.71 -5.11 3.14
CA GLN A 65 -26.92 -3.71 2.76
C GLN A 65 -26.82 -3.46 1.25
N TYR A 66 -26.52 -4.50 0.47
CA TYR A 66 -26.46 -4.39 -0.98
C TYR A 66 -27.86 -4.07 -1.50
N PRO A 67 -28.05 -2.99 -2.27
CA PRO A 67 -29.35 -2.66 -2.82
C PRO A 67 -29.82 -3.82 -3.70
N SER A 68 -30.89 -4.48 -3.25
CA SER A 68 -31.55 -5.51 -4.06
C SER A 68 -32.21 -4.83 -5.24
N THR A 69 -32.18 -5.47 -6.40
CA THR A 69 -32.71 -4.95 -7.68
C THR A 69 -34.17 -4.47 -7.62
N GLU A 70 -34.93 -4.82 -6.57
CA GLU A 70 -36.32 -4.37 -6.37
C GLU A 70 -36.47 -3.05 -5.60
N GLU A 71 -35.48 -2.61 -4.81
CA GLU A 71 -35.59 -1.41 -3.95
C GLU A 71 -34.87 -0.17 -4.51
N SER A 72 -34.03 -0.33 -5.52
CA SER A 72 -33.37 0.80 -6.19
C SER A 72 -34.18 1.26 -7.39
N GLU A 73 -34.73 2.47 -7.34
CA GLU A 73 -35.01 3.27 -8.54
C GLU A 73 -33.82 3.14 -9.50
N PRO A 74 -34.05 3.03 -10.83
CA PRO A 74 -33.03 2.64 -11.80
C PRO A 74 -31.95 3.72 -11.94
N LEU A 75 -31.04 3.80 -10.98
CA LEU A 75 -29.72 4.39 -11.11
C LEU A 75 -28.90 3.37 -11.88
N GLU A 76 -29.11 3.45 -13.19
CA GLU A 76 -28.38 2.79 -14.25
C GLU A 76 -26.86 2.86 -14.00
N GLY A 77 -26.30 1.84 -13.34
CA GLY A 77 -24.85 1.61 -13.33
C GLY A 77 -24.10 1.65 -11.99
N ASP A 78 -24.73 1.94 -10.85
CA ASP A 78 -23.99 2.07 -9.59
C ASP A 78 -23.56 0.70 -9.00
N TYR A 79 -24.37 -0.33 -9.18
CA TYR A 79 -24.18 -1.67 -8.62
C TYR A 79 -24.30 -2.76 -9.71
N PRO A 80 -23.28 -2.91 -10.57
CA PRO A 80 -23.35 -3.80 -11.74
C PRO A 80 -23.17 -5.28 -11.41
N HIS A 81 -22.67 -5.63 -10.23
CA HIS A 81 -22.46 -7.02 -9.84
C HIS A 81 -23.62 -7.57 -9.04
N ARG A 82 -23.83 -8.88 -9.12
CA ARG A 82 -24.78 -9.55 -8.22
C ARG A 82 -24.12 -9.75 -6.85
N PRO A 83 -24.85 -9.64 -5.72
CA PRO A 83 -24.28 -9.85 -4.40
C PRO A 83 -23.70 -11.27 -4.21
N GLU A 84 -24.13 -12.26 -5.01
CA GLU A 84 -23.56 -13.60 -5.07
C GLU A 84 -22.17 -13.65 -5.70
N GLU A 85 -21.91 -12.80 -6.69
CA GLU A 85 -20.62 -12.69 -7.40
C GLU A 85 -19.53 -12.07 -6.52
N ILE A 86 -19.95 -11.28 -5.52
CA ILE A 86 -19.06 -10.67 -4.55
C ILE A 86 -18.65 -11.73 -3.51
N THR A 87 -17.45 -12.26 -3.71
CA THR A 87 -16.86 -13.29 -2.84
C THR A 87 -16.02 -12.68 -1.73
N LYS A 88 -15.78 -13.47 -0.67
CA LYS A 88 -14.83 -13.12 0.40
C LYS A 88 -13.45 -12.78 -0.17
N ALA A 89 -13.02 -13.48 -1.21
CA ALA A 89 -11.69 -13.30 -1.81
C ALA A 89 -11.55 -11.95 -2.51
N SER A 90 -12.54 -11.55 -3.33
CA SER A 90 -12.53 -10.24 -4.00
C SER A 90 -12.60 -9.11 -2.97
N LEU A 91 -13.48 -9.21 -1.98
CA LEU A 91 -13.64 -8.24 -0.90
C LEU A 91 -12.35 -8.08 -0.08
N THR A 92 -11.75 -9.19 0.35
CA THR A 92 -10.49 -9.17 1.12
C THR A 92 -9.37 -8.51 0.32
N THR A 93 -9.27 -8.83 -0.97
CA THR A 93 -8.25 -8.25 -1.86
C THR A 93 -8.44 -6.74 -2.01
N LYS A 94 -9.68 -6.29 -2.20
CA LYS A 94 -10.00 -4.86 -2.33
C LYS A 94 -9.70 -4.09 -1.05
N LEU A 95 -10.12 -4.58 0.12
CA LEU A 95 -9.82 -3.95 1.41
C LEU A 95 -8.32 -3.84 1.68
N LYS A 96 -7.56 -4.90 1.37
CA LYS A 96 -6.08 -4.86 1.49
C LYS A 96 -5.47 -3.82 0.56
N ALA A 97 -5.94 -3.75 -0.69
CA ALA A 97 -5.47 -2.77 -1.65
C ALA A 97 -5.76 -1.32 -1.20
N ILE A 98 -6.97 -1.06 -0.69
CA ILE A 98 -7.33 0.25 -0.14
C ILE A 98 -6.42 0.63 1.02
N ARG A 99 -6.25 -0.26 2.01
CA ARG A 99 -5.37 -0.03 3.16
C ARG A 99 -3.93 0.24 2.75
N HIS A 100 -3.43 -0.48 1.75
CA HIS A 100 -2.09 -0.29 1.23
C HIS A 100 -1.94 1.09 0.56
N LYS A 101 -2.84 1.44 -0.36
CA LYS A 101 -2.84 2.74 -1.03
C LYS A 101 -2.94 3.90 -0.04
N TYR A 102 -3.79 3.76 0.98
CA TYR A 102 -3.91 4.76 2.06
C TYR A 102 -2.58 4.97 2.79
N ARG A 103 -1.91 3.89 3.22
CA ARG A 103 -0.58 3.98 3.86
C ARG A 103 0.45 4.66 2.95
N GLN A 104 0.49 4.27 1.67
CA GLN A 104 1.39 4.89 0.69
C GLN A 104 1.12 6.39 0.53
N ALA A 105 -0.15 6.80 0.47
CA ALA A 105 -0.52 8.20 0.36
C ALA A 105 -0.03 9.00 1.59
N LEU A 106 -0.23 8.47 2.80
CA LEU A 106 0.28 9.07 4.03
C LEU A 106 1.82 9.18 4.03
N GLU A 107 2.52 8.13 3.62
CA GLU A 107 3.99 8.10 3.58
C GLU A 107 4.58 9.03 2.51
N SER A 108 3.90 9.17 1.36
CA SER A 108 4.33 10.02 0.25
C SER A 108 4.34 11.52 0.59
N GLY A 109 3.46 11.95 1.51
CA GLY A 109 3.48 13.30 2.07
C GLY A 109 4.61 13.52 3.07
N SER A 110 5.10 12.46 3.72
CA SER A 110 6.09 12.54 4.80
C SER A 110 7.55 12.53 4.31
N ARG A 111 7.84 12.03 3.09
CA ARG A 111 9.22 11.78 2.61
C ARG A 111 9.75 12.69 1.49
N ARG A 112 9.06 13.77 1.11
CA ARG A 112 9.63 14.72 0.12
C ARG A 112 10.70 15.67 0.69
N THR A 113 10.97 15.62 1.98
CA THR A 113 12.12 16.29 2.62
C THR A 113 13.21 15.28 2.98
N HIS A 114 13.55 14.36 2.08
CA HIS A 114 14.78 13.59 2.27
C HIS A 114 15.95 14.56 2.07
N GLY A 115 16.55 14.98 3.19
CA GLY A 115 17.56 16.01 3.28
C GLY A 115 18.54 15.96 2.12
N ARG A 116 18.39 16.93 1.20
CA ARG A 116 19.49 17.32 0.33
C ARG A 116 20.49 18.02 1.24
N THR A 117 21.32 17.25 1.93
CA THR A 117 22.49 17.79 2.60
C THR A 117 23.32 18.44 1.48
N PRO A 118 23.47 19.77 1.43
CA PRO A 118 24.31 20.38 0.42
C PRO A 118 25.72 19.79 0.59
N PRO A 119 26.41 19.45 -0.51
CA PRO A 119 27.76 18.91 -0.44
C PRO A 119 28.62 19.89 0.36
N ARG A 120 29.30 19.37 1.38
CA ARG A 120 30.17 20.16 2.26
C ARG A 120 31.19 20.91 1.37
N PRO A 121 31.34 22.24 1.50
CA PRO A 121 32.33 22.96 0.71
C PRO A 121 33.71 22.37 0.99
N ARG A 122 34.43 22.01 -0.09
CA ARG A 122 35.80 21.50 0.01
C ARG A 122 36.66 22.58 0.66
N ARG A 123 37.32 22.26 1.79
CA ARG A 123 38.33 23.15 2.38
C ARG A 123 39.46 23.36 1.35
N PRO A 124 39.87 24.61 1.07
CA PRO A 124 41.06 24.86 0.26
C PRO A 124 42.32 24.38 1.00
N PRO A 125 43.37 23.95 0.28
CA PRO A 125 44.61 23.50 0.88
C PRO A 125 45.32 24.66 1.59
N GLU A 126 45.75 24.43 2.83
CA GLU A 126 46.47 25.41 3.63
C GLU A 126 47.80 25.76 2.95
N THR A 127 47.97 27.05 2.63
CA THR A 127 49.23 27.59 2.13
C THR A 127 50.26 27.50 3.24
N ILE A 128 51.21 26.58 3.08
CA ILE A 128 52.37 26.40 3.94
C ILE A 128 53.12 27.74 3.98
N HIS A 129 52.92 28.52 5.04
CA HIS A 129 53.68 29.74 5.27
C HIS A 129 55.09 29.33 5.67
N SER A 130 56.04 29.72 4.81
CA SER A 130 57.46 29.52 4.96
C SER A 130 57.97 30.00 6.32
N HIS A 131 58.68 29.13 7.01
CA HIS A 131 59.50 29.46 8.18
C HIS A 131 60.45 30.62 7.86
N PRO A 132 60.59 31.63 8.73
CA PRO A 132 61.83 32.35 8.84
C PRO A 132 62.75 31.69 9.87
N THR A 133 64.00 31.60 9.46
CA THR A 133 65.14 30.98 10.11
C THR A 133 65.77 31.88 11.18
N ARG A 134 66.33 31.21 12.21
CA ARG A 134 67.48 31.58 13.09
C ARG A 134 67.23 32.47 14.33
N PRO A 135 68.16 32.51 15.32
CA PRO A 135 69.29 31.62 15.64
C PRO A 135 69.37 31.14 17.11
N SER A 136 70.28 30.19 17.33
CA SER A 136 70.86 29.73 18.60
C SER A 136 71.12 30.80 19.67
N ALA A 137 70.82 30.46 20.93
CA ALA A 137 71.79 30.05 21.96
C ALA A 137 71.27 30.40 23.37
N GLY A 138 71.38 29.46 24.31
CA GLY A 138 71.66 29.82 25.71
C GLY A 138 70.80 29.20 26.81
N VAL A 139 71.34 28.12 27.40
CA VAL A 139 71.42 27.87 28.86
C VAL A 139 70.14 27.56 29.67
N ARG A 140 69.88 26.25 29.84
CA ARG A 140 69.92 25.42 31.07
C ARG A 140 69.52 26.00 32.45
N LEU A 141 68.81 25.11 33.19
CA LEU A 141 68.53 25.05 34.66
C LEU A 141 67.37 25.96 35.11
N GLY A 142 66.40 25.57 35.92
CA GLY A 142 66.19 24.44 36.84
C GLY A 142 65.30 24.94 37.99
N TRP A 143 64.64 24.00 38.69
CA TRP A 143 63.65 24.15 39.79
C TRP A 143 62.20 24.37 39.36
#